data_AF-A0A955EFA6-F1
#
_entry.id   AF-A0A955EFA6-F1
#
_cell.length_a   1.000
_cell.length_b   1.000
_cell.length_c   1.000
_cell.angle_alpha   90.00
_cell.angle_beta   90.00
_cell.angle_gamma   90.00
#
_symmetry.space_group_name_H-M   'P 1'
#
loop_
_entity.id
_entity.type
_entity.pdbx_description
1 polymer ?
#
loop_
_entity_poly.entity_id
_entity_poly.type
_entity_poly.pdbx_seq_one_letter_code
_entity_poly.pdbx_strand_id
1 'polypeptide(L)'
;MSQVRSHVNDLADSVIDDPIALRAQLRDLQREYPARIAEISSELDTLTGQISNLERERRITARAHTIAQAKAAEWTDMLSRAKDAQGNFRTVAFQYDNQTFNFEQAVARAQSVRGQVNLFAKRVEDMDRDLTFLAQQHQRLDELLKQLETEQDQLHTQIAQLDSEIDMIERNETLITMIEDREQAINEYSTGSRGVSIAQVEKRLAKIHAEQEARFNAITGRSKNSSFLDQAEQELMHEDAVDELEQEYSFEVPAPEAPKSMTIITPKGEHQTTNAYAMN
;
A
#
# COMPACT_ATOMS: atom_id res chain seq x y z
N MET A 1 43.57 4.34 -15.77
CA MET A 1 42.22 3.77 -16.00
C MET A 1 42.08 2.29 -15.57
N SER A 2 43.15 1.51 -15.33
CA SER A 2 43.02 0.12 -14.84
C SER A 2 42.76 0.00 -13.33
N GLN A 3 43.26 0.96 -12.54
CA GLN A 3 43.14 0.94 -11.07
C GLN A 3 41.71 1.19 -10.56
N VAL A 4 40.93 2.03 -11.26
CA VAL A 4 39.52 2.29 -10.91
C VAL A 4 38.63 1.08 -11.26
N ARG A 5 38.98 0.32 -12.31
CA ARG A 5 38.25 -0.90 -12.68
C ARG A 5 38.53 -2.08 -11.74
N SER A 6 39.77 -2.23 -11.24
CA SER A 6 40.05 -3.26 -10.24
C SER A 6 39.33 -2.95 -8.93
N HIS A 7 39.33 -1.68 -8.49
CA HIS A 7 38.66 -1.32 -7.24
C HIS A 7 37.14 -1.51 -7.30
N VAL A 8 36.52 -1.31 -8.48
CA VAL A 8 35.08 -1.60 -8.68
C VAL A 8 34.81 -3.11 -8.73
N ASN A 9 35.70 -3.91 -9.32
CA ASN A 9 35.54 -5.38 -9.34
C ASN A 9 35.79 -6.02 -7.97
N ASP A 10 36.75 -5.52 -7.19
CA ASP A 10 37.05 -6.02 -5.85
C ASP A 10 35.91 -5.68 -4.85
N LEU A 11 35.24 -4.54 -5.04
CA LEU A 11 33.99 -4.18 -4.34
C LEU A 11 32.80 -5.00 -4.81
N ALA A 12 32.72 -5.33 -6.09
CA ALA A 12 31.67 -6.20 -6.63
C ALA A 12 31.79 -7.61 -6.06
N ASP A 13 33.00 -8.18 -6.02
CA ASP A 13 33.24 -9.52 -5.47
C ASP A 13 32.97 -9.57 -3.96
N SER A 14 33.30 -8.55 -3.17
CA SER A 14 32.98 -8.54 -1.73
C SER A 14 31.51 -8.25 -1.40
N VAL A 15 30.76 -7.63 -2.32
CA VAL A 15 29.33 -7.33 -2.18
C VAL A 15 28.47 -8.52 -2.60
N ILE A 16 28.99 -9.40 -3.45
CA ILE A 16 28.32 -10.66 -3.83
C ILE A 16 28.28 -11.64 -2.64
N ASP A 17 29.25 -11.58 -1.72
CA ASP A 17 29.36 -12.53 -0.60
C ASP A 17 28.52 -12.15 0.63
N ASP A 18 27.99 -10.92 0.74
CA ASP A 18 27.17 -10.46 1.87
C ASP A 18 25.81 -9.87 1.41
N PRO A 19 24.73 -10.67 1.41
CA PRO A 19 23.40 -10.20 1.00
C PRO A 19 22.83 -9.11 1.94
N ILE A 20 23.31 -9.02 3.18
CA ILE A 20 22.88 -7.99 4.14
C ILE A 20 23.46 -6.63 3.72
N ALA A 21 24.73 -6.59 3.30
CA ALA A 21 25.38 -5.38 2.80
C ALA A 21 24.72 -4.89 1.50
N LEU A 22 24.43 -5.79 0.56
CA LEU A 22 23.74 -5.46 -0.69
C LEU A 22 22.34 -4.87 -0.42
N ARG A 23 21.57 -5.49 0.48
CA ARG A 23 20.26 -4.98 0.91
C ARG A 23 20.36 -3.58 1.50
N ALA A 24 21.37 -3.31 2.34
CA ALA A 24 21.55 -1.99 2.93
C ALA A 24 21.82 -0.92 1.85
N GLN A 25 22.69 -1.21 0.89
CA GLN A 25 22.98 -0.32 -0.24
C GLN A 25 21.75 -0.07 -1.11
N LEU A 26 20.96 -1.11 -1.42
CA LEU A 26 19.73 -0.95 -2.19
C LEU A 26 18.67 -0.13 -1.45
N ARG A 27 18.58 -0.27 -0.11
CA ARG A 27 17.69 0.57 0.71
C ARG A 27 18.13 2.03 0.75
N ASP A 28 19.44 2.30 0.76
CA ASP A 28 19.95 3.66 0.67
C ASP A 28 19.60 4.30 -0.69
N LEU A 29 19.82 3.55 -1.77
CA LEU A 29 19.45 3.98 -3.11
C LEU A 29 17.93 4.19 -3.26
N GLN A 30 17.11 3.27 -2.72
CA GLN A 30 15.64 3.37 -2.71
C GLN A 30 15.14 4.67 -2.06
N ARG A 31 15.84 5.20 -1.06
CA ARG A 31 15.45 6.45 -0.37
C ARG A 31 15.57 7.68 -1.26
N GLU A 32 16.42 7.65 -2.29
CA GLU A 32 16.62 8.78 -3.17
C GLU A 32 15.54 8.90 -4.26
N TYR A 33 14.95 7.77 -4.69
CA TYR A 33 13.96 7.75 -5.77
C TYR A 33 12.72 8.62 -5.51
N PRO A 34 12.05 8.56 -4.34
CA PRO A 34 10.87 9.39 -4.08
C PRO A 34 11.13 10.89 -4.26
N ALA A 35 12.31 11.36 -3.85
CA ALA A 35 12.67 12.77 -3.98
C ALA A 35 12.91 13.15 -5.45
N ARG A 36 13.64 12.32 -6.20
CA ARG A 36 13.92 12.54 -7.63
C ARG A 36 12.65 12.48 -8.48
N ILE A 37 11.75 11.53 -8.19
CA ILE A 37 10.44 11.40 -8.83
C ILE A 37 9.62 12.66 -8.56
N ALA A 38 9.54 13.11 -7.30
CA ALA A 38 8.79 14.33 -6.95
C ALA A 38 9.35 15.59 -7.63
N GLU A 39 10.68 15.70 -7.75
CA GLU A 39 11.33 16.80 -8.48
C GLU A 39 10.92 16.82 -9.96
N ILE A 40 11.03 15.69 -10.65
CA ILE A 40 10.68 15.59 -12.08
C ILE A 40 9.18 15.79 -12.29
N SER A 41 8.32 15.24 -11.43
CA SER A 41 6.87 15.48 -11.49
C SER A 41 6.56 16.97 -11.32
N SER A 42 7.21 17.66 -10.38
CA SER A 42 7.03 19.10 -10.20
C SER A 42 7.54 19.92 -11.40
N GLU A 43 8.61 19.48 -12.06
CA GLU A 43 9.11 20.11 -13.27
C GLU A 43 8.16 19.89 -14.45
N LEU A 44 7.57 18.70 -14.59
CA LEU A 44 6.53 18.39 -15.57
C LEU A 44 5.29 19.27 -15.38
N ASP A 45 4.83 19.47 -14.14
CA ASP A 45 3.72 20.37 -13.85
C ASP A 45 4.05 21.82 -14.23
N THR A 46 5.28 22.24 -13.96
CA THR A 46 5.78 23.57 -14.33
C THR A 46 5.80 23.75 -15.85
N LEU A 47 6.33 22.78 -16.59
CA LEU A 47 6.35 22.78 -18.05
C LEU A 47 4.94 22.76 -18.63
N THR A 48 4.02 21.96 -18.07
CA THR A 48 2.61 21.94 -18.46
C THR A 48 1.98 23.33 -18.34
N GLY A 49 2.23 24.02 -17.23
CA GLY A 49 1.79 25.39 -17.02
C GLY A 49 2.38 26.38 -18.03
N GLN A 50 3.68 26.27 -18.32
CA GLN A 50 4.37 27.10 -19.31
C GLN A 50 3.80 26.89 -20.72
N ILE A 51 3.60 25.64 -21.14
CA ILE A 51 2.98 25.28 -22.43
C ILE A 51 1.59 25.90 -22.53
N SER A 52 0.73 25.70 -21.53
CA SER A 52 -0.64 26.24 -21.55
C SER A 52 -0.67 27.77 -21.65
N ASN A 53 0.20 28.45 -20.91
CA ASN A 53 0.33 29.90 -20.94
C ASN A 53 0.81 30.39 -22.32
N LEU A 54 1.85 29.75 -22.87
CA LEU A 54 2.40 30.12 -24.16
C LEU A 54 1.42 29.84 -25.31
N GLU A 55 0.68 28.73 -25.27
CA GLU A 55 -0.39 28.46 -26.22
C GLU A 55 -1.47 29.55 -26.20
N ARG A 56 -1.87 29.99 -25.01
CA ARG A 56 -2.83 31.07 -24.84
C ARG A 56 -2.29 32.36 -25.45
N GLU A 57 -1.03 32.71 -25.16
CA GLU A 57 -0.38 33.90 -25.70
C GLU A 57 -0.24 33.84 -27.22
N ARG A 58 0.09 32.66 -27.76
CA ARG A 58 0.16 32.38 -29.20
C ARG A 58 -1.20 32.54 -29.87
N ARG A 59 -2.30 32.05 -29.26
CA ARG A 59 -3.67 32.28 -29.76
C ARG A 59 -4.04 33.77 -29.77
N ILE A 60 -3.71 34.51 -28.71
CA ILE A 60 -3.96 35.96 -28.64
C ILE A 60 -3.16 36.69 -29.72
N THR A 61 -1.89 36.37 -29.88
CA THR A 61 -1.00 37.00 -30.87
C THR A 61 -1.44 36.68 -32.29
N ALA A 62 -1.84 35.43 -32.57
CA ALA A 62 -2.39 35.04 -33.87
C ALA A 62 -3.70 35.78 -34.17
N ARG A 63 -4.57 35.99 -33.17
CA ARG A 63 -5.78 36.80 -33.34
C ARG A 63 -5.45 38.26 -33.63
N ALA A 64 -4.47 38.84 -32.91
CA ALA A 64 -4.00 40.20 -33.15
C ALA A 64 -3.42 40.35 -34.56
N HIS A 65 -2.68 39.34 -35.04
CA HIS A 65 -2.17 39.28 -36.41
C HIS A 65 -3.33 39.34 -37.44
N THR A 66 -4.37 38.52 -37.30
CA THR A 66 -5.53 38.56 -38.20
C THR A 66 -6.22 39.92 -38.21
N ILE A 67 -6.39 40.55 -37.05
CA ILE A 67 -6.98 41.90 -36.95
C ILE A 67 -6.09 42.94 -37.65
N ALA A 68 -4.77 42.87 -37.44
CA ALA A 68 -3.82 43.77 -38.08
C ALA A 68 -3.81 43.58 -39.61
N GLN A 69 -3.93 42.34 -40.11
CA GLN A 69 -4.04 42.04 -41.54
C GLN A 69 -5.29 42.65 -42.16
N ALA A 70 -6.45 42.51 -41.50
CA ALA A 70 -7.69 43.13 -41.96
C ALA A 70 -7.56 44.66 -42.04
N LYS A 71 -7.00 45.29 -41.00
CA LYS A 71 -6.72 46.74 -41.01
C LYS A 71 -5.74 47.13 -42.12
N ALA A 72 -4.68 46.36 -42.35
CA ALA A 72 -3.72 46.63 -43.42
C ALA A 72 -4.40 46.59 -44.81
N ALA A 73 -5.34 45.68 -45.01
CA ALA A 73 -6.13 45.60 -46.23
C ALA A 73 -7.05 46.82 -46.40
N GLU A 74 -7.77 47.23 -45.34
CA GLU A 74 -8.58 48.46 -45.33
C GLU A 74 -7.75 49.69 -45.73
N TRP A 75 -6.58 49.88 -45.11
CA TRP A 75 -5.69 50.99 -45.44
C TRP A 75 -5.18 50.94 -46.88
N THR A 76 -4.92 49.74 -47.41
CA THR A 76 -4.47 49.56 -48.79
C THR A 76 -5.55 49.91 -49.80
N ASP A 77 -6.80 49.47 -49.55
CA ASP A 77 -7.96 49.82 -50.39
C ASP A 77 -8.24 51.34 -50.36
N MET A 78 -8.26 51.95 -49.17
CA MET A 78 -8.44 53.41 -49.03
C MET A 78 -7.37 54.19 -49.81
N LEU A 79 -6.09 53.80 -49.69
CA LEU A 79 -4.99 54.43 -50.41
C LEU A 79 -5.13 54.26 -51.94
N SER A 80 -5.61 53.12 -52.42
CA SER A 80 -5.87 52.90 -53.85
C SER A 80 -6.94 53.87 -54.36
N ARG A 81 -8.09 53.94 -53.69
CA ARG A 81 -9.21 54.83 -54.06
C ARG A 81 -8.80 56.30 -54.05
N ALA A 82 -7.99 56.69 -53.07
CA ALA A 82 -7.49 58.06 -52.98
C ALA A 82 -6.50 58.40 -54.09
N LYS A 83 -5.64 57.45 -54.48
CA LYS A 83 -4.72 57.62 -55.61
C LYS A 83 -5.48 57.81 -56.92
N ASP A 84 -6.54 57.04 -57.14
CA ASP A 84 -7.41 57.18 -58.31
C ASP A 84 -8.13 58.54 -58.33
N ALA A 85 -8.58 59.03 -57.16
CA ALA A 85 -9.23 60.33 -57.03
C ALA A 85 -8.27 61.53 -57.23
N GLN A 86 -6.98 61.36 -56.92
CA GLN A 86 -5.96 62.41 -57.05
C GLN A 86 -5.72 62.85 -58.50
N GLY A 87 -6.00 62.00 -59.49
CA GLY A 87 -5.91 62.32 -60.92
C GLY A 87 -6.82 63.47 -61.39
N ASN A 88 -7.77 63.91 -60.55
CA ASN A 88 -8.75 64.96 -60.86
C ASN A 88 -8.44 66.34 -60.24
N PHE A 89 -7.18 66.64 -59.89
CA PHE A 89 -6.74 67.92 -59.26
C PHE A 89 -7.44 68.28 -57.93
N ARG A 90 -7.90 67.28 -57.16
CA ARG A 90 -8.56 67.48 -55.85
C ARG A 90 -7.62 67.06 -54.72
N THR A 91 -7.54 67.86 -53.66
CA THR A 91 -6.91 67.46 -52.39
C THR A 91 -7.75 66.34 -51.76
N VAL A 92 -7.19 65.15 -51.63
CA VAL A 92 -7.87 63.99 -51.03
C VAL A 92 -7.52 63.91 -49.54
N ALA A 93 -8.54 64.02 -48.69
CA ALA A 93 -8.44 63.73 -47.26
C ALA A 93 -9.09 62.38 -46.97
N PHE A 94 -8.49 61.61 -46.08
CA PHE A 94 -8.95 60.29 -45.65
C PHE A 94 -9.69 60.45 -44.33
N GLN A 95 -10.86 59.84 -44.19
CA GLN A 95 -11.52 59.73 -42.90
C GLN A 95 -11.48 58.27 -42.47
N TYR A 96 -10.85 57.99 -41.33
CA TYR A 96 -10.80 56.66 -40.73
C TYR A 96 -10.98 56.79 -39.21
N ASP A 97 -11.90 56.00 -38.65
CA ASP A 97 -12.20 56.00 -37.21
C ASP A 97 -12.43 57.42 -36.62
N ASN A 98 -13.23 58.21 -37.33
CA ASN A 98 -13.56 59.61 -37.01
C ASN A 98 -12.36 60.58 -36.97
N GLN A 99 -11.19 60.18 -37.48
CA GLN A 99 -10.02 61.03 -37.66
C GLN A 99 -9.78 61.29 -39.14
N THR A 100 -9.35 62.51 -39.46
CA THR A 100 -8.99 62.90 -40.83
C THR A 100 -7.47 62.86 -41.00
N PHE A 101 -7.00 62.18 -42.03
CA PHE A 101 -5.59 62.10 -42.41
C PHE A 101 -5.38 62.72 -43.78
N ASN A 102 -4.26 63.40 -43.98
CA ASN A 102 -3.79 63.70 -45.33
C ASN A 102 -3.18 62.44 -45.98
N PHE A 103 -2.89 62.49 -47.28
CA PHE A 103 -2.36 61.34 -48.02
C PHE A 103 -1.04 60.80 -47.46
N GLU A 104 -0.11 61.68 -47.11
CA GLU A 104 1.18 61.28 -46.55
C GLU A 104 1.03 60.60 -45.18
N GLN A 105 0.19 61.16 -44.30
CA GLN A 105 -0.16 60.56 -43.01
C GLN A 105 -0.84 59.21 -43.17
N ALA A 106 -1.74 59.06 -44.15
CA ALA A 106 -2.39 57.79 -44.45
C ALA A 106 -1.38 56.73 -44.93
N VAL A 107 -0.42 57.11 -45.79
CA VAL A 107 0.67 56.21 -46.23
C VAL A 107 1.53 55.78 -45.04
N ALA A 108 1.95 56.72 -44.20
CA ALA A 108 2.73 56.43 -42.99
C ALA A 108 1.96 55.48 -42.05
N ARG A 109 0.66 55.70 -41.88
CA ARG A 109 -0.19 54.83 -41.06
C ARG A 109 -0.31 53.43 -41.65
N ALA A 110 -0.51 53.30 -42.94
CA ALA A 110 -0.55 52.00 -43.62
C ALA A 110 0.77 51.22 -43.48
N GLN A 111 1.92 51.91 -43.60
CA GLN A 111 3.23 51.32 -43.36
C GLN A 111 3.40 50.84 -41.91
N SER A 112 2.96 51.66 -40.94
CA SER A 112 2.98 51.29 -39.52
C SER A 112 2.16 50.04 -39.23
N VAL A 113 0.94 49.94 -39.78
CA VAL A 113 0.07 48.76 -39.62
C VAL A 113 0.70 47.52 -40.28
N ARG A 114 1.32 47.65 -41.47
CA ARG A 114 2.06 46.54 -42.10
C ARG A 114 3.26 46.10 -41.25
N GLY A 115 3.96 47.04 -40.60
CA GLY A 115 5.01 46.72 -39.64
C GLY A 115 4.50 45.87 -38.47
N GLN A 116 3.31 46.21 -37.95
CA GLN A 116 2.65 45.42 -36.89
C GLN A 116 2.23 44.03 -37.36
N VAL A 117 1.74 43.88 -38.60
CA VAL A 117 1.45 42.57 -39.19
C VAL A 117 2.70 41.68 -39.18
N ASN A 118 3.82 42.19 -39.69
CA ASN A 118 5.07 41.44 -39.74
C ASN A 118 5.59 41.09 -38.33
N LEU A 119 5.45 42.00 -37.36
CA LEU A 119 5.84 41.76 -35.97
C LEU A 119 5.02 40.63 -35.35
N PHE A 120 3.69 40.65 -35.50
CA PHE A 120 2.84 39.60 -34.94
C PHE A 120 3.05 38.26 -35.64
N ALA A 121 3.25 38.25 -36.96
CA ALA A 121 3.59 37.04 -37.70
C ALA A 121 4.87 36.39 -37.16
N LYS A 122 5.94 37.18 -37.02
CA LYS A 122 7.21 36.70 -36.46
C LYS A 122 7.05 36.18 -35.03
N ARG A 123 6.31 36.90 -34.17
CA ARG A 123 6.08 36.47 -32.79
C ARG A 123 5.29 35.15 -32.72
N VAL A 124 4.33 34.91 -33.61
CA VAL A 124 3.64 33.62 -33.70
C VAL A 124 4.60 32.51 -34.11
N GLU A 125 5.46 32.75 -35.10
CA GLU A 125 6.47 31.77 -35.51
C GLU A 125 7.46 31.44 -34.39
N ASP A 126 7.93 32.44 -33.65
CA ASP A 126 8.83 32.26 -32.52
C ASP A 126 8.13 31.44 -31.40
N MET A 127 6.88 31.77 -31.06
CA MET A 127 6.08 31.01 -30.10
C MET A 127 5.82 29.57 -30.54
N ASP A 128 5.62 29.31 -31.83
CA ASP A 128 5.42 27.95 -32.35
C ASP A 128 6.70 27.10 -32.21
N ARG A 129 7.88 27.71 -32.37
CA ARG A 129 9.16 27.04 -32.10
C ARG A 129 9.34 26.75 -30.63
N ASP A 130 9.05 27.73 -29.77
CA ASP A 130 9.17 27.59 -28.32
C ASP A 130 8.20 26.52 -27.79
N LEU A 131 6.96 26.49 -28.28
CA LEU A 131 6.00 25.42 -27.97
C LEU A 131 6.52 24.04 -28.37
N THR A 132 7.15 23.92 -29.55
CA THR A 132 7.74 22.66 -30.00
C THR A 132 8.87 22.23 -29.07
N PHE A 133 9.73 23.17 -28.64
CA PHE A 133 10.84 22.89 -27.73
C PHE A 133 10.35 22.49 -26.32
N LEU A 134 9.35 23.17 -25.78
CA LEU A 134 8.74 22.81 -24.49
C LEU A 134 8.05 21.45 -24.55
N ALA A 135 7.33 21.15 -25.63
CA ALA A 135 6.71 19.84 -25.81
C ALA A 135 7.75 18.70 -25.86
N GLN A 136 8.88 18.91 -26.53
CA GLN A 136 9.98 17.94 -26.56
C GLN A 136 10.63 17.75 -25.19
N GLN A 137 10.83 18.83 -24.42
CA GLN A 137 11.35 18.73 -23.06
C GLN A 137 10.38 17.99 -22.14
N HIS A 138 9.08 18.32 -22.22
CA HIS A 138 8.05 17.62 -21.47
C HIS A 138 8.06 16.13 -21.78
N GLN A 139 8.13 15.74 -23.07
CA GLN A 139 8.19 14.33 -23.45
C GLN A 139 9.43 13.62 -22.85
N ARG A 140 10.60 14.26 -22.89
CA ARG A 140 11.82 13.67 -22.31
C ARG A 140 11.73 13.49 -20.80
N LEU A 141 11.17 14.46 -20.08
CA LEU A 141 10.98 14.34 -18.64
C LEU A 141 9.92 13.29 -18.27
N ASP A 142 8.85 13.16 -19.07
CA ASP A 142 7.83 12.12 -18.90
C ASP A 142 8.42 10.71 -19.13
N GLU A 143 9.27 10.55 -20.15
CA GLU A 143 10.02 9.32 -20.39
C GLU A 143 10.98 9.00 -19.23
N LEU A 144 11.70 10.00 -18.72
CA LEU A 144 12.59 9.85 -17.56
C LEU A 144 11.82 9.49 -16.29
N LEU A 145 10.67 10.11 -16.06
CA LEU A 145 9.81 9.80 -14.92
C LEU A 145 9.39 8.32 -14.94
N LYS A 146 8.90 7.85 -16.09
CA LYS A 146 8.51 6.43 -16.27
C LYS A 146 9.67 5.47 -16.04
N GLN A 147 10.88 5.85 -16.48
CA GLN A 147 12.09 5.06 -16.22
C GLN A 147 12.38 4.97 -14.71
N LEU A 148 12.33 6.09 -14.00
CA LEU A 148 12.57 6.12 -12.56
C LEU A 148 11.52 5.35 -11.76
N GLU A 149 10.24 5.45 -12.13
CA GLU A 149 9.16 4.65 -11.53
C GLU A 149 9.39 3.15 -11.77
N THR A 150 9.76 2.77 -13.00
CA THR A 150 10.07 1.37 -13.34
C THR A 150 11.28 0.85 -12.57
N GLU A 151 12.35 1.64 -12.49
CA GLU A 151 13.54 1.30 -11.70
C GLU A 151 13.21 1.17 -10.21
N GLN A 152 12.37 2.06 -9.68
CA GLN A 152 11.91 1.98 -8.30
C GLN A 152 11.17 0.67 -8.02
N ASP A 153 10.23 0.28 -8.90
CA ASP A 153 9.49 -0.99 -8.76
C ASP A 153 10.41 -2.21 -8.84
N GLN A 154 11.39 -2.17 -9.73
CA GLN A 154 12.42 -3.21 -9.83
C GLN A 154 13.25 -3.30 -8.56
N LEU A 155 13.68 -2.18 -7.99
CA LEU A 155 14.41 -2.13 -6.73
C LEU A 155 13.60 -2.68 -5.56
N HIS A 156 12.30 -2.36 -5.48
CA HIS A 156 11.42 -2.92 -4.45
C HIS A 156 11.33 -4.45 -4.56
N THR A 157 11.24 -4.96 -5.80
CA THR A 157 11.21 -6.40 -6.06
C THR A 157 12.53 -7.07 -5.66
N GLN A 158 13.67 -6.46 -6.00
CA GLN A 158 15.00 -6.99 -5.64
C GLN A 158 15.22 -7.00 -4.13
N ILE A 159 14.82 -5.93 -3.42
CA ILE A 159 14.93 -5.88 -1.95
C ILE A 159 14.08 -6.99 -1.32
N ALA A 160 12.86 -7.23 -1.81
CA ALA A 160 12.01 -8.31 -1.29
C ALA A 160 12.59 -9.71 -1.56
N GLN A 161 13.24 -9.91 -2.71
CA GLN A 161 13.96 -11.16 -3.02
C GLN A 161 15.14 -11.36 -2.06
N LEU A 162 15.97 -10.33 -1.85
CA LEU A 162 17.08 -10.40 -0.90
C LEU A 162 16.60 -10.63 0.54
N ASP A 163 15.48 -10.01 0.95
CA ASP A 163 14.87 -10.28 2.26
C ASP A 163 14.54 -11.78 2.41
N SER A 164 13.93 -12.39 1.39
CA SER A 164 13.64 -13.83 1.41
C SER A 164 14.89 -14.71 1.35
N GLU A 165 15.94 -14.30 0.65
CA GLU A 165 17.22 -15.05 0.59
C GLU A 165 17.95 -15.01 1.93
N ILE A 166 18.01 -13.85 2.57
CA ILE A 166 18.57 -13.69 3.92
C ILE A 166 17.83 -14.58 4.91
N ASP A 167 16.48 -14.58 4.89
CA ASP A 167 15.68 -15.46 5.75
C ASP A 167 15.99 -16.96 5.55
N MET A 168 16.26 -17.38 4.30
CA MET A 168 16.67 -18.76 4.02
C MET A 168 18.07 -19.06 4.53
N ILE A 169 19.00 -18.10 4.42
CA ILE A 169 20.36 -18.24 4.94
C ILE A 169 20.34 -18.36 6.47
N GLU A 170 19.58 -17.52 7.17
CA GLU A 170 19.45 -17.59 8.63
C GLU A 170 18.86 -18.94 9.11
N ARG A 171 17.89 -19.47 8.37
CA ARG A 171 17.32 -20.82 8.64
C ARG A 171 18.35 -21.92 8.40
N ASN A 172 19.11 -21.83 7.31
CA ASN A 172 20.16 -22.79 6.99
C ASN A 172 21.27 -22.77 8.05
N GLU A 173 21.67 -21.58 8.52
CA GLU A 173 22.65 -21.42 9.61
C GLU A 173 22.17 -22.10 10.89
N THR A 174 20.89 -21.90 11.26
CA THR A 174 20.28 -22.57 12.42
C THR A 174 20.31 -24.10 12.29
N LEU A 175 20.02 -24.62 11.08
CA LEU A 175 20.08 -26.06 10.82
C LEU A 175 21.52 -26.59 10.87
N ILE A 176 22.49 -25.84 10.35
CA ILE A 176 23.91 -26.19 10.43
C ILE A 176 24.34 -26.27 11.89
N THR A 177 24.05 -25.25 12.71
CA THR A 177 24.34 -25.27 14.14
C THR A 177 23.71 -26.48 14.84
N MET A 178 22.45 -26.80 14.55
CA MET A 178 21.80 -28.00 15.11
C MET A 178 22.46 -29.31 14.67
N ILE A 179 22.95 -29.40 13.43
CA ILE A 179 23.67 -30.58 12.92
C ILE A 179 25.05 -30.68 13.57
N GLU A 180 25.78 -29.57 13.68
CA GLU A 180 27.08 -29.50 14.35
C GLU A 180 26.97 -29.91 15.83
N ASP A 181 25.98 -29.37 16.56
CA ASP A 181 25.68 -29.75 17.95
C ASP A 181 25.37 -31.26 18.05
N ARG A 182 24.62 -31.80 17.09
CA ARG A 182 24.29 -33.24 17.04
C ARG A 182 25.53 -34.08 16.74
N GLU A 183 26.37 -33.68 15.79
CA GLU A 183 27.63 -34.39 15.49
C GLU A 183 28.57 -34.35 16.69
N GLN A 184 28.68 -33.21 17.38
CA GLN A 184 29.46 -33.11 18.60
C GLN A 184 28.92 -34.06 19.67
N ALA A 185 27.61 -34.07 19.92
CA ALA A 185 27.00 -35.01 20.85
C ALA A 185 27.31 -36.46 20.45
N ILE A 186 27.15 -36.82 19.16
CA ILE A 186 27.49 -38.16 18.65
C ILE A 186 28.97 -38.48 18.87
N ASN A 187 29.87 -37.54 18.63
CA ASN A 187 31.31 -37.70 18.81
C ASN A 187 31.69 -37.82 20.29
N GLU A 188 31.05 -37.08 21.19
CA GLU A 188 31.21 -37.24 22.63
C GLU A 188 30.70 -38.60 23.11
N TYR A 189 29.57 -39.08 22.58
CA TYR A 189 29.08 -40.44 22.85
C TYR A 189 29.99 -41.53 22.25
N SER A 190 30.58 -41.31 21.07
CA SER A 190 31.47 -42.28 20.41
C SER A 190 32.84 -42.34 21.09
N THR A 191 33.43 -41.19 21.41
CA THR A 191 34.75 -41.03 22.05
C THR A 191 34.69 -41.31 23.56
N GLY A 192 33.57 -40.96 24.19
CA GLY A 192 33.25 -41.22 25.59
C GLY A 192 32.80 -42.65 25.87
N SER A 193 33.19 -43.63 25.05
CA SER A 193 32.97 -45.07 25.27
C SER A 193 33.68 -45.61 26.53
N ARG A 194 33.27 -45.14 27.71
CA ARG A 194 32.76 -46.00 28.77
C ARG A 194 31.24 -46.04 28.59
N GLY A 195 30.79 -47.01 27.80
CA GLY A 195 29.43 -47.10 27.32
C GLY A 195 28.38 -46.99 28.41
N VAL A 196 27.36 -46.16 28.14
CA VAL A 196 26.00 -46.50 28.55
C VAL A 196 25.60 -47.67 27.66
N SER A 197 25.88 -48.90 28.11
CA SER A 197 25.44 -50.08 27.38
C SER A 197 23.91 -50.05 27.26
N ILE A 198 23.35 -50.61 26.20
CA ILE A 198 21.89 -50.79 26.04
C ILE A 198 21.26 -51.39 27.32
N ALA A 199 22.00 -52.25 28.03
CA ALA A 199 21.61 -52.80 29.32
C ALA A 199 21.41 -51.74 30.43
N GLN A 200 22.14 -50.62 30.43
CA GLN A 200 21.90 -49.51 31.37
C GLN A 200 20.65 -48.71 31.03
N VAL A 201 20.32 -48.56 29.75
CA VAL A 201 19.05 -47.94 29.31
C VAL A 201 17.87 -48.83 29.70
N GLU A 202 17.96 -50.14 29.43
CA GLU A 202 16.97 -51.14 29.86
C GLU A 202 16.79 -51.14 31.38
N LYS A 203 17.88 -51.06 32.15
CA LYS A 203 17.83 -51.01 33.62
C LYS A 203 17.17 -49.73 34.14
N ARG A 204 17.36 -48.59 33.46
CA ARG A 204 16.70 -47.32 33.81
C ARG A 204 15.20 -47.37 33.48
N LEU A 205 14.85 -47.94 32.32
CA LEU A 205 13.44 -48.16 31.94
C LEU A 205 12.73 -49.09 32.92
N ALA A 206 13.35 -50.21 33.28
CA ALA A 206 12.81 -51.14 34.29
C ALA A 206 12.62 -50.45 35.65
N LYS A 207 13.54 -49.57 36.06
CA LYS A 207 13.43 -48.78 37.29
C LYS A 207 12.26 -47.79 37.23
N ILE A 208 12.10 -47.06 36.11
CA ILE A 208 10.99 -46.12 35.91
C ILE A 208 9.65 -46.85 35.93
N HIS A 209 9.54 -48.01 35.25
CA HIS A 209 8.36 -48.85 35.31
C HIS A 209 8.06 -49.31 36.74
N ALA A 210 9.05 -49.79 37.50
CA ALA A 210 8.86 -50.19 38.88
C ALA A 210 8.41 -49.04 39.79
N GLU A 211 8.94 -47.82 39.61
CA GLU A 211 8.51 -46.63 40.34
C GLU A 211 7.08 -46.20 39.97
N GLN A 212 6.70 -46.30 38.69
CA GLN A 212 5.34 -46.04 38.23
C GLN A 212 4.34 -47.07 38.76
N GLU A 213 4.68 -48.35 38.73
CA GLU A 213 3.90 -49.44 39.30
C GLU A 213 3.69 -49.25 40.81
N ALA A 214 4.75 -48.86 41.54
CA ALA A 214 4.67 -48.55 42.97
C ALA A 214 3.78 -47.33 43.26
N ARG A 215 3.85 -46.28 42.42
CA ARG A 215 2.95 -45.12 42.53
C ARG A 215 1.51 -45.50 42.22
N PHE A 216 1.28 -46.30 41.19
CA PHE A 216 -0.05 -46.80 40.83
C PHE A 216 -0.64 -47.63 41.97
N ASN A 217 0.13 -48.55 42.55
CA ASN A 217 -0.26 -49.34 43.72
C ASN A 217 -0.49 -48.48 44.97
N ALA A 218 0.28 -47.42 45.18
CA ALA A 218 0.06 -46.49 46.28
C ALA A 218 -1.23 -45.66 46.12
N ILE A 219 -1.60 -45.30 44.89
CA ILE A 219 -2.83 -44.55 44.58
C ILE A 219 -4.05 -45.47 44.67
N THR A 220 -4.00 -46.64 44.04
CA THR A 220 -5.10 -47.61 44.05
C THR A 220 -5.27 -48.31 45.41
N GLY A 221 -4.19 -48.56 46.14
CA GLY A 221 -4.23 -49.12 47.49
C GLY A 221 -4.80 -48.15 48.54
N ARG A 222 -4.62 -46.82 48.34
CA ARG A 222 -5.18 -45.79 49.23
C ARG A 222 -6.67 -45.55 48.97
N SER A 223 -7.13 -45.70 47.72
CA SER A 223 -8.55 -45.57 47.35
C SER A 223 -9.43 -46.71 47.87
N LYS A 224 -8.90 -47.94 47.97
CA LYS A 224 -9.71 -49.07 48.50
C LYS A 224 -9.94 -49.00 50.00
N ASN A 225 -9.02 -48.45 50.79
CA ASN A 225 -9.19 -48.39 52.26
C ASN A 225 -10.01 -47.18 52.73
N SER A 226 -10.03 -46.05 52.01
CA SER A 226 -10.91 -44.93 52.37
C SER A 226 -12.38 -45.22 52.01
N SER A 227 -12.64 -45.87 50.87
CA SER A 227 -14.01 -46.14 50.42
C SER A 227 -14.81 -47.06 51.34
N PHE A 228 -14.18 -48.02 52.02
CA PHE A 228 -14.90 -48.89 52.97
C PHE A 228 -15.15 -48.20 54.32
N LEU A 229 -14.25 -47.32 54.74
CA LEU A 229 -14.45 -46.52 55.96
C LEU A 229 -15.52 -45.45 55.75
N ASP A 230 -15.47 -44.73 54.62
CA ASP A 230 -16.47 -43.71 54.26
C ASP A 230 -17.86 -44.34 54.06
N GLN A 231 -17.93 -45.54 53.50
CA GLN A 231 -19.20 -46.27 53.33
C GLN A 231 -19.77 -46.78 54.67
N ALA A 232 -18.92 -47.27 55.57
CA ALA A 232 -19.36 -47.69 56.90
C ALA A 232 -19.80 -46.51 57.78
N GLU A 233 -19.16 -45.35 57.64
CA GLU A 233 -19.55 -44.12 58.36
C GLU A 233 -20.89 -43.58 57.85
N GLN A 234 -21.15 -43.64 56.53
CA GLN A 234 -22.45 -43.29 55.96
C GLN A 234 -23.56 -44.25 56.39
N GLU A 235 -23.29 -45.56 56.48
CA GLU A 235 -24.27 -46.54 56.97
C GLU A 235 -24.63 -46.27 58.44
N LEU A 236 -23.65 -45.99 59.31
CA LEU A 236 -23.90 -45.65 60.72
C LEU A 236 -24.68 -44.33 60.88
N MET A 237 -24.34 -43.30 60.11
CA MET A 237 -25.12 -42.04 60.12
C MET A 237 -26.55 -42.23 59.64
N HIS A 238 -26.77 -43.13 58.67
CA HIS A 238 -28.11 -43.43 58.17
C HIS A 238 -28.90 -44.30 59.15
N GLU A 239 -28.24 -45.12 59.98
CA GLU A 239 -28.87 -45.91 61.04
C GLU A 239 -29.26 -45.01 62.23
N ASP A 240 -28.39 -44.11 62.67
CA ASP A 240 -28.67 -43.14 63.75
C ASP A 240 -29.78 -42.13 63.35
N ALA A 241 -29.87 -41.74 62.07
CA ALA A 241 -30.89 -40.81 61.58
C ALA A 241 -32.27 -41.45 61.40
N VAL A 242 -32.37 -42.79 61.31
CA VAL A 242 -33.66 -43.49 61.18
C VAL A 242 -34.31 -43.70 62.56
N ASP A 243 -33.52 -43.85 63.62
CA ASP A 243 -34.04 -43.90 65.01
C ASP A 243 -34.55 -42.53 65.51
N GLU A 244 -34.03 -41.41 64.99
CA GLU A 244 -34.45 -40.05 65.37
C GLU A 244 -35.71 -39.55 64.64
N LEU A 245 -36.11 -40.18 63.52
CA LEU A 245 -37.28 -39.79 62.71
C LEU A 245 -38.56 -40.59 63.03
N GLU A 246 -38.49 -41.66 63.83
CA GLU A 246 -39.68 -42.43 64.27
C GLU A 246 -40.38 -41.85 65.52
N GLN A 247 -39.79 -40.86 66.22
CA GLN A 247 -40.36 -40.28 67.45
C GLN A 247 -41.18 -38.99 67.26
N GLU A 248 -41.16 -38.36 66.09
CA GLU A 248 -41.72 -37.02 65.94
C GLU A 248 -42.52 -36.84 64.64
N TYR A 249 -43.57 -37.62 64.37
CA TYR A 249 -44.71 -37.17 63.51
C TYR A 249 -45.93 -38.10 63.66
N SER A 250 -46.68 -37.89 64.74
CA SER A 250 -48.09 -38.27 64.85
C SER A 250 -48.93 -37.01 64.61
N PHE A 251 -49.56 -36.84 63.43
CA PHE A 251 -50.96 -36.37 63.29
C PHE A 251 -51.45 -36.33 61.81
N GLU A 252 -52.54 -37.08 61.58
CA GLU A 252 -53.66 -36.95 60.63
C GLU A 252 -53.60 -36.19 59.28
N VAL A 253 -54.07 -36.93 58.26
CA VAL A 253 -54.33 -36.55 56.85
C VAL A 253 -55.83 -36.22 56.67
N PRO A 254 -56.22 -35.36 55.70
CA PRO A 254 -57.27 -35.83 54.78
C PRO A 254 -56.99 -35.57 53.28
N ALA A 255 -57.01 -36.70 52.57
CA ALA A 255 -57.34 -37.10 51.20
C ALA A 255 -57.36 -36.15 49.96
N PRO A 256 -57.14 -36.72 48.74
CA PRO A 256 -56.66 -36.03 47.54
C PRO A 256 -57.72 -35.89 46.42
N GLU A 257 -57.57 -34.90 45.52
CA GLU A 257 -58.21 -34.93 44.19
C GLU A 257 -57.29 -34.35 43.08
N ALA A 258 -57.28 -35.03 41.93
CA ALA A 258 -56.57 -34.69 40.69
C ALA A 258 -57.60 -34.47 39.55
N PRO A 259 -57.23 -34.30 38.25
CA PRO A 259 -56.38 -33.30 37.58
C PRO A 259 -57.19 -32.55 36.47
N LYS A 260 -56.53 -31.70 35.66
CA LYS A 260 -56.65 -31.53 34.17
C LYS A 260 -56.74 -30.08 33.66
N SER A 261 -55.99 -29.87 32.58
CA SER A 261 -55.93 -28.74 31.64
C SER A 261 -57.24 -27.98 31.37
N MET A 262 -57.15 -26.68 31.10
CA MET A 262 -58.18 -25.95 30.36
C MET A 262 -57.58 -24.84 29.49
N THR A 263 -57.53 -25.08 28.18
CA THR A 263 -57.41 -24.07 27.13
C THR A 263 -58.79 -23.45 26.91
N ILE A 264 -58.87 -22.11 26.93
CA ILE A 264 -60.07 -21.38 26.50
C ILE A 264 -59.68 -20.54 25.27
N ILE A 265 -60.39 -20.76 24.17
CA ILE A 265 -60.39 -19.93 22.97
C ILE A 265 -61.56 -18.96 23.10
N THR A 266 -61.34 -17.67 22.85
CA THR A 266 -62.40 -16.68 22.61
C THR A 266 -62.16 -15.90 21.33
N PRO A 267 -63.23 -15.44 20.64
CA PRO A 267 -63.20 -15.11 19.22
C PRO A 267 -62.90 -13.62 19.00
N LYS A 268 -61.62 -13.25 19.05
CA LYS A 268 -61.03 -12.09 18.34
C LYS A 268 -59.57 -12.04 18.72
N GLY A 269 -58.71 -12.21 17.72
CA GLY A 269 -57.32 -12.63 17.85
C GLY A 269 -56.41 -11.73 18.69
N GLU A 270 -55.41 -12.43 19.22
CA GLU A 270 -54.13 -11.93 19.74
C GLU A 270 -54.14 -11.37 21.17
N HIS A 271 -53.62 -12.17 22.11
CA HIS A 271 -52.36 -11.87 22.79
C HIS A 271 -51.87 -13.12 23.55
N GLN A 272 -50.64 -13.56 23.27
CA GLN A 272 -49.67 -13.85 24.33
C GLN A 272 -48.25 -13.83 23.77
N THR A 273 -47.42 -13.07 24.47
CA THR A 273 -45.96 -13.06 24.35
C THR A 273 -45.35 -14.25 25.11
N THR A 274 -44.39 -14.87 24.44
CA THR A 274 -43.08 -15.36 24.94
C THR A 274 -42.99 -16.57 25.89
N ASN A 275 -42.63 -17.71 25.26
CA ASN A 275 -41.47 -18.60 25.47
C ASN A 275 -40.93 -18.91 26.88
N ALA A 276 -40.77 -20.20 27.16
CA ALA A 276 -39.46 -20.85 27.33
C ALA A 276 -39.60 -22.37 27.15
N TYR A 277 -38.58 -23.00 26.55
CA TYR A 277 -38.43 -24.44 26.26
C TYR A 277 -39.07 -24.99 24.98
N ALA A 278 -38.39 -24.72 23.87
CA ALA A 278 -38.26 -25.67 22.76
C ALA A 278 -36.78 -26.00 22.57
N MET A 279 -36.32 -27.05 23.25
CA MET A 279 -35.18 -27.89 22.85
C MET A 279 -35.64 -29.34 23.03
N ASN A 280 -36.01 -29.95 21.91
CA ASN A 280 -35.88 -31.36 21.49
C ASN A 280 -37.01 -31.74 20.55
#